data_AF-A0A238FI70-F1
#
_entry.id   AF-A0A238FI70-F1
#
_cell.length_a   1.000
_cell.length_b   1.000
_cell.length_c   1.000
_cell.angle_alpha   90.00
_cell.angle_beta   90.00
_cell.angle_gamma   90.00
#
_symmetry.space_group_name_H-M   'P 1'
#
loop_
_entity.id
_entity.type
_entity.pdbx_description
1 polymer ?
#
loop_
_entity_poly.entity_id
_entity_poly.type
_entity_poly.pdbx_seq_one_letter_code
_entity_poly.pdbx_strand_id
1 'polypeptide(L)' 'MATGKPPLPADAKRLRTIIIATPFLVGSSILLYKRLVLGEEQRLLPRPTPTTQDMIDRIKKGEQEAQR' A
#
# COMPACT_ATOMS: atom_id res chain seq x y z
N MET A 1 10.84 27.52 -19.55
CA MET A 1 9.38 27.67 -19.37
C MET A 1 9.01 27.12 -18.00
N ALA A 2 8.94 27.95 -16.97
CA ALA A 2 8.65 27.51 -15.61
C ALA A 2 7.15 27.23 -15.45
N THR A 3 6.75 25.96 -15.51
CA THR A 3 5.39 25.51 -15.21
C THR A 3 5.22 25.33 -13.70
N GLY A 4 5.36 26.43 -12.94
CA GLY A 4 5.22 26.42 -11.48
C GLY A 4 3.78 26.69 -11.05
N LYS A 5 3.08 25.68 -10.54
CA LYS A 5 1.75 25.83 -9.92
C LYS A 5 1.87 26.76 -8.70
N PRO A 6 0.97 27.76 -8.52
CA PRO A 6 1.09 28.73 -7.43
C PRO A 6 1.10 28.03 -6.05
N PRO A 7 1.87 28.55 -5.08
CA PRO A 7 1.98 27.94 -3.76
C PRO A 7 0.61 27.89 -3.07
N LEU A 8 0.23 26.71 -2.57
CA LEU A 8 -1.05 26.53 -1.88
C LEU A 8 -1.08 27.31 -0.55
N PRO A 9 -2.22 27.90 -0.17
CA PRO A 9 -2.40 28.50 1.15
C PRO A 9 -2.23 27.45 2.26
N ALA A 10 -1.77 27.90 3.45
CA ALA A 10 -1.42 27.02 4.56
C ALA A 10 -2.56 26.07 4.97
N ASP A 11 -3.80 26.57 4.94
CA ASP A 11 -5.00 25.79 5.26
C ASP A 11 -5.27 24.68 4.25
N ALA A 12 -5.06 24.95 2.96
CA ALA A 12 -5.20 23.94 1.91
C ALA A 12 -4.14 22.84 2.03
N LYS A 13 -2.94 23.18 2.52
CA LYS A 13 -1.89 22.19 2.85
C LYS A 13 -2.33 21.26 3.99
N ARG A 14 -2.89 21.81 5.07
CA ARG A 14 -3.41 21.04 6.22
C ARG A 14 -4.58 20.15 5.81
N LEU A 15 -5.53 20.69 5.04
CA LEU A 15 -6.68 19.94 4.54
C LEU A 15 -6.24 18.76 3.67
N ARG A 16 -5.25 18.96 2.79
CA ARG A 16 -4.67 17.87 2.00
C ARG A 16 -4.07 16.77 2.89
N THR A 17 -3.35 17.15 3.94
CA THR A 17 -2.81 16.18 4.91
C THR A 17 -3.92 15.40 5.59
N ILE A 18 -4.99 16.08 6.04
CA ILE A 18 -6.13 15.42 6.69
C ILE A 18 -6.80 14.44 5.71
N ILE A 19 -7.10 14.88 4.48
CA ILE A 19 -7.72 14.02 3.45
C ILE A 19 -6.88 12.77 3.19
N ILE A 20 -5.55 12.88 3.22
CA ILE A 20 -4.65 11.74 3.02
C ILE A 20 -4.56 10.88 4.29
N ALA A 21 -4.43 11.47 5.48
CA ALA A 21 -4.18 10.75 6.73
C ALA A 21 -5.43 10.07 7.29
N THR A 22 -6.61 10.69 7.16
CA THR A 22 -7.88 10.18 7.64
C THR A 22 -8.19 8.74 7.17
N PRO A 23 -8.08 8.38 5.87
CA PRO A 23 -8.36 7.00 5.45
C PRO A 23 -7.41 5.96 6.06
N PHE A 24 -6.13 6.31 6.29
CA PHE A 24 -5.20 5.40 7.00
C PHE A 24 -5.60 5.22 8.47
N LEU A 25 -6.00 6.31 9.13
CA LEU A 25 -6.46 6.27 10.51
C LEU A 25 -7.74 5.43 10.64
N VAL A 26 -8.71 5.62 9.74
CA VAL A 26 -9.94 4.83 9.71
C VAL A 26 -9.65 3.35 9.43
N GLY A 27 -8.82 3.06 8.42
CA GLY A 27 -8.47 1.68 8.07
C GLY A 27 -7.77 0.93 9.21
N SER A 28 -6.80 1.57 9.85
CA SER A 28 -6.10 0.99 11.01
C SER A 28 -7.01 0.83 12.23
N SER A 29 -7.88 1.80 12.50
CA SER A 29 -8.85 1.71 13.60
C SER A 29 -9.83 0.56 13.39
N ILE A 30 -10.34 0.37 12.16
CA ILE A 30 -11.23 -0.76 11.83
C ILE A 30 -10.50 -2.09 11.97
N LEU A 31 -9.25 -2.17 11.47
CA LEU A 31 -8.43 -3.38 11.57
C LEU A 31 -8.18 -3.77 13.04
N LEU A 32 -7.85 -2.79 13.88
CA LEU A 32 -7.66 -2.99 15.31
C LEU A 32 -8.97 -3.35 16.01
N TYR A 33 -10.10 -2.75 15.65
CA TYR A 33 -11.41 -3.10 16.19
C TYR A 33 -11.75 -4.58 15.92
N LYS A 34 -11.53 -5.04 14.69
CA LYS A 34 -11.72 -6.45 14.31
C LYS A 34 -10.86 -7.42 15.13
N ARG A 35 -9.60 -7.04 15.41
CA ARG A 35 -8.66 -7.89 16.15
C ARG A 35 -8.85 -7.85 17.67
N LEU A 36 -8.97 -6.65 18.24
CA LEU A 36 -8.97 -6.44 19.69
C LEU A 36 -10.36 -6.64 20.31
N VAL A 37 -11.43 -6.28 19.58
CA VAL A 37 -12.79 -6.33 20.12
C VAL A 37 -13.52 -7.56 19.61
N LEU A 38 -13.48 -7.82 18.30
CA LEU A 38 -14.17 -8.99 17.72
C LEU A 38 -13.38 -10.30 17.84
N GLY A 39 -12.07 -10.23 18.14
CA GLY A 39 -11.22 -11.42 18.20
C GLY A 39 -11.07 -12.15 16.86
N GLU A 40 -11.31 -11.47 15.72
CA GLU A 40 -11.09 -12.09 14.40
C GLU A 40 -9.61 -12.49 14.27
N GLU A 41 -9.34 -13.79 14.06
CA GLU A 41 -7.99 -14.29 13.83
C GLU A 41 -7.35 -13.60 12.62
N GLN A 42 -6.03 -13.38 12.66
CA GLN A 42 -5.32 -12.82 11.51
C GLN A 42 -5.53 -13.76 10.32
N ARG A 43 -6.15 -13.28 9.24
CA ARG A 43 -6.17 -14.01 7.98
C ARG A 43 -4.72 -14.23 7.54
N LEU A 44 -4.24 -15.45 7.73
CA LEU A 44 -2.96 -15.89 7.18
C LEU A 44 -3.09 -15.80 5.67
N LEU A 45 -2.24 -15.00 5.04
CA LEU A 45 -2.10 -15.03 3.60
C LEU A 45 -1.73 -16.48 3.24
N PRO A 46 -2.46 -17.13 2.32
CA PRO A 46 -2.09 -18.46 1.87
C PRO A 46 -0.64 -18.40 1.42
N ARG A 47 0.22 -19.26 1.99
CA ARG A 47 1.61 -19.38 1.56
C ARG A 47 1.60 -19.57 0.04
N PRO A 48 2.50 -18.89 -0.70
CA PRO A 48 2.58 -19.07 -2.13
C PRO A 48 2.72 -20.57 -2.40
N THR A 49 1.71 -21.12 -3.06
CA THR A 49 1.75 -22.50 -3.56
C THR A 49 2.90 -22.59 -4.57
N PRO A 50 3.52 -23.77 -4.74
CA PRO A 50 4.71 -23.94 -5.57
C PRO A 50 4.56 -23.32 -6.97
N THR A 51 3.36 -23.35 -7.55
CA THR A 51 3.02 -22.74 -8.83
C THR A 51 3.29 -21.23 -8.90
N THR A 52 3.05 -20.47 -7.84
CA THR A 52 3.30 -19.02 -7.81
C THR A 52 4.79 -18.72 -7.71
N GLN A 53 5.54 -19.54 -6.97
CA GLN A 53 6.99 -19.42 -6.84
C GLN A 53 7.68 -19.67 -8.19
N ASP A 54 7.26 -20.70 -8.91
CA ASP A 54 7.77 -21.04 -10.24
C ASP A 54 7.53 -19.91 -11.26
N MET A 55 6.37 -19.22 -11.18
CA MET A 55 6.09 -18.08 -12.04
C MET A 55 6.97 -16.87 -11.69
N ILE A 56 7.16 -16.58 -10.40
CA ILE A 56 8.03 -15.49 -9.94
C ILE A 56 9.48 -15.72 -10.38
N ASP A 57 9.96 -16.96 -10.30
CA ASP A 57 11.33 -17.32 -10.69
C ASP A 57 11.53 -17.22 -12.21
N ARG A 58 10.52 -17.60 -13.01
CA ARG A 58 10.54 -17.39 -14.47
C ARG A 58 10.56 -15.91 -14.86
N ILE A 59 9.79 -15.09 -14.18
CA ILE A 59 9.75 -13.63 -14.42
C ILE A 59 11.12 -13.02 -14.11
N LYS A 60 11.70 -13.34 -12.95
CA LYS A 60 13.04 -12.88 -12.56
C LYS A 60 14.12 -13.33 -13.55
N LYS A 61 14.02 -14.56 -14.07
CA LYS A 61 14.97 -15.08 -15.07
C LYS A 61 14.87 -14.31 -16.39
N GLY A 62 13.66 -14.00 -16.85
CA GLY A 62 13.45 -13.18 -18.05
C GLY A 62 13.99 -11.75 -17.89
N GLU A 63 13.87 -11.16 -16.70
CA GLU A 63 14.46 -9.85 -16.41
C GLU A 63 15.99 -9.86 -16.43
N GLN A 64 16.63 -10.97 -16.00
CA GLN A 64 18.08 -11.13 -16.03
C GLN A 64 18.62 -11.34 -17.45
N GLU A 65 17.87 -12.05 -18.31
CA GLU A 65 18.25 -12.28 -19.70
C GLU A 65 18.10 -11.01 -20.56
N ALA A 66 17.15 -10.13 -20.25
CA ALA A 66 16.98 -8.85 -20.93
C ALA A 66 17.98 -7.76 -20.48
N GLN A 67 18.68 -7.98 -19.36
CA GLN A 67 19.69 -7.05 -18.81
C GLN A 67 21.14 -7.42 -19.20
N ARG A 68 21.34 -8.53 -19.93
CA ARG A 68 22.63 -8.92 -20.52
C ARG A 68 22.68 -8.59 -22.00
#